data_AF-A0A4Q3SSL5-F1
#
_entry.id   AF-A0A4Q3SSL5-F1
#
_cell.length_a   1.000
_cell.length_b   1.000
_cell.length_c   1.000
_cell.angle_alpha   90.00
_cell.angle_beta   90.00
_cell.angle_gamma   90.00
#
_symmetry.space_group_name_H-M   'P 1'
#
loop_
_entity.id
_entity.type
_entity.pdbx_description
1 polymer ?
#
loop_
_entity_poly.entity_id
_entity_poly.type
_entity_poly.pdbx_seq_one_letter_code
_entity_poly.pdbx_strand_id
1 'polypeptide(L)'
;IHRTIEVGIRSDHPDTRFSQMPAFGRDQMLTAAEIGDLTEYVVALSRRKADAAAVTRAAPIYEAQCASCHGPAGLGDQTKGAPNLTDQEWLYGSSRADIRGQIWAGKGGVMPSWKNRFDPETLKALAVYIHANAGGQ
;
A
#
# COMPACT_ATOMS: atom_id res chain seq x y z
N ILE A 1 -12.94 -3.40 8.76
CA ILE A 1 -12.72 -4.87 8.89
C ILE A 1 -13.86 -5.74 8.34
N HIS A 2 -15.08 -5.74 8.88
CA HIS A 2 -16.12 -6.74 8.52
C HIS A 2 -16.35 -6.87 7.01
N ARG A 3 -16.55 -5.73 6.33
CA ARG A 3 -16.71 -5.70 4.87
C ARG A 3 -15.53 -6.34 4.16
N THR A 4 -14.31 -6.02 4.57
CA THR A 4 -13.08 -6.59 4.00
C THR A 4 -13.02 -8.11 4.15
N ILE A 5 -13.47 -8.67 5.28
CA ILE A 5 -13.52 -10.12 5.48
C ILE A 5 -14.61 -10.75 4.61
N GLU A 6 -15.77 -10.11 4.54
CA GLU A 6 -16.89 -10.59 3.73
C GLU A 6 -16.52 -10.63 2.24
N VAL A 7 -16.04 -9.54 1.67
CA VAL A 7 -15.84 -9.41 0.21
C VAL A 7 -14.39 -9.61 -0.24
N GLY A 8 -13.40 -9.53 0.65
CA GLY A 8 -12.00 -9.62 0.28
C GLY A 8 -11.42 -8.37 -0.41
N ILE A 9 -10.12 -8.42 -0.69
CA ILE A 9 -9.33 -7.43 -1.44
C ILE A 9 -8.67 -8.14 -2.62
N ARG A 10 -8.86 -7.61 -3.83
CA ARG A 10 -8.43 -8.26 -5.08
C ARG A 10 -8.95 -9.71 -5.19
N SER A 11 -10.13 -9.98 -4.64
CA SER A 11 -10.77 -11.29 -4.68
C SER A 11 -11.63 -11.44 -5.95
N ASP A 12 -12.30 -12.58 -6.08
CA ASP A 12 -13.31 -12.86 -7.12
C ASP A 12 -14.71 -12.32 -6.78
N HIS A 13 -14.90 -11.69 -5.61
CA HIS A 13 -16.19 -11.15 -5.19
C HIS A 13 -16.53 -9.86 -5.99
N PRO A 14 -17.78 -9.67 -6.47
CA PRO A 14 -18.16 -8.52 -7.30
C PRO A 14 -17.93 -7.17 -6.61
N ASP A 15 -18.11 -7.13 -5.30
CA ASP A 15 -17.89 -5.91 -4.50
C ASP A 15 -16.46 -5.77 -3.93
N THR A 16 -15.49 -6.56 -4.38
CA THR A 16 -14.12 -6.46 -3.87
C THR A 16 -13.53 -5.09 -4.16
N ARG A 17 -12.65 -4.61 -3.28
CA ARG A 17 -11.82 -3.45 -3.62
C ARG A 17 -10.66 -3.92 -4.49
N PHE A 18 -10.59 -3.38 -5.70
CA PHE A 18 -9.47 -3.59 -6.60
C PHE A 18 -8.62 -2.32 -6.67
N SER A 19 -7.43 -2.41 -6.11
CA SER A 19 -6.40 -1.37 -6.24
C SER A 19 -5.08 -2.08 -6.29
N GLN A 20 -4.23 -1.78 -7.26
CA GLN A 20 -2.93 -2.40 -7.42
C GLN A 20 -1.91 -1.33 -7.73
N MET A 21 -0.81 -1.32 -6.97
CA MET A 21 0.32 -0.48 -7.28
C MET A 21 0.94 -0.97 -8.59
N PRO A 22 1.09 -0.13 -9.63
CA PRO A 22 1.78 -0.50 -10.87
C PRO A 22 3.22 -0.95 -10.60
N ALA A 23 3.75 -1.82 -11.46
CA ALA A 23 5.14 -2.22 -11.38
C ALA A 23 6.01 -1.24 -12.19
N PHE A 24 6.23 -0.03 -11.66
CA PHE A 24 6.80 1.09 -12.42
C PHE A 24 8.13 0.76 -13.12
N GLY A 25 8.97 -0.08 -12.50
CA GLY A 25 10.23 -0.51 -13.08
C GLY A 25 10.08 -1.63 -14.10
N ARG A 26 9.33 -2.69 -13.74
CA ARG A 26 9.10 -3.84 -14.63
C ARG A 26 8.33 -3.44 -15.90
N ASP A 27 7.35 -2.57 -15.74
CA ASP A 27 6.47 -2.10 -16.82
C ASP A 27 7.08 -0.88 -17.54
N GLN A 28 8.34 -0.54 -17.22
CA GLN A 28 9.15 0.51 -17.88
C GLN A 28 8.55 1.91 -17.84
N MET A 29 7.71 2.20 -16.85
CA MET A 29 7.12 3.53 -16.64
C MET A 29 8.14 4.52 -16.04
N LEU A 30 9.11 4.01 -15.28
CA LEU A 30 10.17 4.80 -14.65
C LEU A 30 11.53 4.11 -14.80
N THR A 31 12.58 4.90 -14.90
CA THR A 31 13.97 4.41 -14.94
C THR A 31 14.44 3.93 -13.58
N ALA A 32 15.50 3.11 -13.56
CA ALA A 32 16.11 2.64 -12.33
C ALA A 32 16.63 3.77 -11.42
N ALA A 33 17.04 4.89 -12.01
CA ALA A 33 17.51 6.08 -11.29
C ALA A 33 16.34 6.83 -10.63
N GLU A 34 15.26 7.08 -11.37
CA GLU A 34 14.04 7.71 -10.83
C GLU A 34 13.42 6.89 -9.70
N ILE A 35 13.43 5.56 -9.82
CA ILE A 35 12.98 4.67 -8.74
C ILE A 35 13.90 4.77 -7.51
N GLY A 36 15.21 4.96 -7.71
CA GLY A 36 16.15 5.23 -6.63
C GLY A 36 15.81 6.54 -5.90
N ASP A 37 15.53 7.60 -6.66
CA ASP A 37 15.15 8.90 -6.10
C ASP A 37 13.82 8.82 -5.34
N LEU A 38 12.81 8.16 -5.91
CA LEU A 38 11.53 7.91 -5.24
C LEU A 38 11.68 7.09 -3.97
N THR A 39 12.62 6.14 -3.95
CA THR A 39 12.92 5.37 -2.73
C THR A 39 13.36 6.29 -1.59
N GLU A 40 14.27 7.23 -1.86
CA GLU A 40 14.70 8.22 -0.87
C GLU A 40 13.56 9.17 -0.48
N TYR A 41 12.70 9.55 -1.43
CA TYR A 41 11.51 10.35 -1.15
C TYR A 41 10.58 9.65 -0.14
N VAL A 42 10.27 8.37 -0.36
CA VAL A 42 9.42 7.58 0.54
C VAL A 42 10.09 7.38 1.92
N VAL A 43 11.41 7.18 1.95
CA VAL A 43 12.16 7.15 3.22
C VAL A 43 12.03 8.48 3.97
N ALA A 44 12.09 9.61 3.27
CA ALA A 44 11.92 10.93 3.89
C ALA A 44 10.49 11.14 4.44
N LEU A 45 9.45 10.64 3.76
CA LEU A 45 8.05 10.71 4.21
C LEU A 45 7.85 10.04 5.59
N SER A 46 8.54 8.92 5.84
CA SER A 46 8.56 8.24 7.14
C SER A 46 9.50 8.89 8.19
N ARG A 47 9.90 10.14 7.96
CA ARG A 47 10.80 10.95 8.81
C ARG A 47 12.17 10.31 9.07
N ARG A 48 12.61 9.44 8.18
CA ARG A 48 13.93 8.80 8.26
C ARG A 48 14.95 9.61 7.46
N LYS A 49 16.21 9.51 7.84
CA LYS A 49 17.31 10.16 7.12
C LYS A 49 17.37 9.63 5.68
N ALA A 50 17.28 10.56 4.72
CA ALA A 50 17.29 10.31 3.28
C ALA A 50 18.27 11.25 2.57
N ASP A 51 18.63 10.92 1.33
CA ASP A 51 19.39 11.81 0.45
C ASP A 51 18.51 13.00 0.00
N ALA A 52 18.85 14.20 0.47
CA ALA A 52 18.10 15.41 0.16
C ALA A 52 18.07 15.75 -1.34
N ALA A 53 19.15 15.49 -2.08
CA ALA A 53 19.21 15.78 -3.51
C ALA A 53 18.29 14.82 -4.29
N ALA A 54 18.27 13.54 -3.88
CA ALA A 54 17.35 12.55 -4.43
C ALA A 54 15.88 12.91 -4.16
N VAL A 55 15.57 13.33 -2.94
CA VAL A 55 14.22 13.82 -2.56
C VAL A 55 13.79 14.99 -3.46
N THR A 56 14.65 15.97 -3.70
CA THR A 56 14.33 17.11 -4.58
C THR A 56 14.04 16.66 -6.01
N ARG A 57 14.82 15.71 -6.56
CA ARG A 57 14.58 15.17 -7.92
C ARG A 57 13.29 14.36 -8.01
N ALA A 58 12.94 13.61 -6.97
CA ALA A 58 11.77 12.76 -6.94
C ALA A 58 10.45 13.50 -6.72
N ALA A 59 10.45 14.68 -6.08
CA ALA A 59 9.24 15.44 -5.77
C ALA A 59 8.24 15.56 -6.95
N PRO A 60 8.62 16.02 -8.16
CA PRO A 60 7.70 16.11 -9.29
C PRO A 60 7.20 14.73 -9.78
N ILE A 61 8.04 13.69 -9.67
CA ILE A 61 7.68 12.33 -10.07
C ILE A 61 6.64 11.74 -9.10
N TYR A 62 6.85 11.95 -7.80
CA TYR A 62 5.92 11.52 -6.76
C TYR A 62 4.54 12.18 -6.96
N GLU A 63 4.52 13.48 -7.22
CA GLU A 63 3.26 14.19 -7.46
C GLU A 63 2.52 13.64 -8.69
N ALA A 64 3.24 13.36 -9.78
CA ALA A 64 2.64 12.86 -11.01
C ALA A 64 2.19 11.39 -10.93
N GLN A 65 2.93 10.54 -10.23
CA GLN A 65 2.76 9.08 -10.29
C GLN A 65 2.20 8.44 -9.01
N CYS A 66 2.45 9.05 -7.85
CA CYS A 66 2.19 8.42 -6.55
C CYS A 66 1.08 9.13 -5.76
N ALA A 67 1.01 10.46 -5.84
CA ALA A 67 0.09 11.28 -5.03
C ALA A 67 -1.39 11.00 -5.32
N SER A 68 -1.73 10.51 -6.52
CA SER A 68 -3.11 10.14 -6.87
C SER A 68 -3.69 9.03 -5.99
N CYS A 69 -2.85 8.17 -5.41
CA CYS A 69 -3.24 7.09 -4.53
C CYS A 69 -2.73 7.29 -3.08
N HIS A 70 -1.51 7.77 -2.91
CA HIS A 70 -0.90 7.95 -1.59
C HIS A 70 -1.09 9.36 -1.00
N GLY A 71 -1.66 10.29 -1.76
CA GLY A 71 -1.79 11.69 -1.39
C GLY A 71 -0.45 12.45 -1.47
N PRO A 72 -0.49 13.78 -1.58
CA PRO A 72 0.71 14.62 -1.67
C PRO A 72 1.58 14.53 -0.41
N ALA A 73 0.94 14.34 0.76
CA ALA A 73 1.63 14.15 2.04
C ALA A 73 1.98 12.69 2.35
N GLY A 74 1.68 11.73 1.46
CA GLY A 74 1.97 10.32 1.69
C GLY A 74 1.08 9.63 2.72
N LEU A 75 -0.06 10.23 3.10
CA LEU A 75 -0.96 9.69 4.13
C LEU A 75 -1.75 8.44 3.68
N GLY A 76 -1.70 8.10 2.39
CA GLY A 76 -2.47 7.00 1.83
C GLY A 76 -3.92 7.37 1.57
N ASP A 77 -4.65 6.40 1.02
CA ASP A 77 -6.09 6.47 0.81
C ASP A 77 -6.68 5.10 1.12
N GLN A 78 -7.37 5.01 2.25
CA GLN A 78 -8.02 3.77 2.71
C GLN A 78 -9.07 3.28 1.70
N THR A 79 -9.72 4.17 0.95
CA THR A 79 -10.73 3.76 -0.03
C THR A 79 -10.12 2.98 -1.18
N LYS A 80 -8.88 3.34 -1.54
CA LYS A 80 -8.02 2.67 -2.52
C LYS A 80 -7.14 1.59 -1.89
N GLY A 81 -7.17 1.38 -0.58
CA GLY A 81 -6.24 0.49 0.10
C GLY A 81 -4.76 0.86 -0.09
N ALA A 82 -4.49 2.14 -0.40
CA ALA A 82 -3.14 2.67 -0.49
C ALA A 82 -2.64 2.97 0.93
N PRO A 83 -1.53 2.34 1.38
CA PRO A 83 -1.04 2.53 2.74
C PRO A 83 -0.51 3.94 2.97
N ASN A 84 -0.47 4.32 4.25
CA ASN A 84 0.23 5.50 4.72
C ASN A 84 1.74 5.26 4.63
N LEU A 85 2.45 6.12 3.91
CA LEU A 85 3.91 6.04 3.71
C LEU A 85 4.69 6.81 4.78
N THR A 86 3.99 7.52 5.67
CA THR A 86 4.58 8.31 6.75
C THR A 86 4.70 7.53 8.07
N ASP A 87 4.09 6.35 8.15
CA ASP A 87 4.07 5.54 9.36
C ASP A 87 5.34 4.67 9.52
N GLN A 88 5.38 3.93 10.64
CA GLN A 88 6.43 2.95 10.91
C GLN A 88 5.93 1.50 10.76
N GLU A 89 4.72 1.29 10.25
CA GLU A 89 4.10 -0.02 10.15
C GLU A 89 4.10 -0.51 8.69
N TRP A 90 5.07 -1.36 8.35
CA TRP A 90 5.31 -1.78 6.97
C TRP A 90 5.01 -3.26 6.77
N LEU A 91 3.99 -3.57 5.95
CA LEU A 91 3.64 -4.95 5.61
C LEU A 91 4.72 -5.66 4.77
N TYR A 92 5.36 -4.93 3.85
CA TYR A 92 6.33 -5.50 2.90
C TYR A 92 7.79 -5.15 3.22
N GLY A 93 8.06 -4.69 4.45
CA GLY A 93 9.37 -4.22 4.89
C GLY A 93 9.59 -2.73 4.62
N SER A 94 10.47 -2.13 5.43
CA SER A 94 10.76 -0.69 5.42
C SER A 94 12.19 -0.36 4.98
N SER A 95 12.99 -1.36 4.59
CA SER A 95 14.34 -1.10 4.08
C SER A 95 14.27 -0.39 2.73
N ARG A 96 15.34 0.31 2.34
CA ARG A 96 15.45 0.92 1.01
C ARG A 96 15.28 -0.13 -0.10
N ALA A 97 15.80 -1.34 0.11
CA ALA A 97 15.66 -2.44 -0.82
C ALA A 97 14.19 -2.89 -0.95
N ASP A 98 13.46 -2.95 0.17
CA ASP A 98 12.04 -3.31 0.18
C ASP A 98 11.18 -2.27 -0.53
N ILE A 99 11.39 -0.98 -0.19
CA ILE A 99 10.68 0.14 -0.81
C ILE A 99 10.96 0.18 -2.31
N ARG A 100 12.25 0.11 -2.69
CA ARG A 100 12.65 0.04 -4.10
C ARG A 100 12.02 -1.14 -4.81
N GLY A 101 12.05 -2.32 -4.20
CA GLY A 101 11.44 -3.53 -4.76
C GLY A 101 9.94 -3.40 -4.93
N GLN A 102 9.25 -2.72 -4.01
CA GLN A 102 7.83 -2.44 -4.08
C GLN A 102 7.51 -1.48 -5.23
N ILE A 103 8.26 -0.40 -5.40
CA ILE A 103 8.11 0.54 -6.52
C ILE A 103 8.42 -0.15 -7.86
N TRP A 104 9.42 -1.01 -7.88
CA TRP A 104 9.84 -1.70 -9.09
C TRP A 104 8.82 -2.73 -9.59
N ALA A 105 8.34 -3.59 -8.68
CA ALA A 105 7.59 -4.80 -9.04
C ALA A 105 6.09 -4.74 -8.69
N GLY A 106 5.67 -3.82 -7.81
CA GLY A 106 4.29 -3.70 -7.35
C GLY A 106 3.78 -4.98 -6.68
N LYS A 107 4.06 -5.21 -5.39
CA LYS A 107 3.46 -6.36 -4.67
C LYS A 107 2.01 -6.05 -4.32
N GLY A 108 1.11 -6.97 -4.62
CA GLY A 108 -0.32 -6.86 -4.33
C GLY A 108 -0.90 -8.12 -3.71
N GLY A 109 -0.79 -8.25 -2.38
CA GLY A 109 -1.39 -9.36 -1.64
C GLY A 109 -2.91 -9.45 -1.86
N VAL A 110 -3.43 -10.66 -1.92
CA VAL A 110 -4.87 -10.94 -2.07
C VAL A 110 -5.43 -11.33 -0.71
N MET A 111 -6.55 -10.72 -0.33
CA MET A 111 -7.35 -11.17 0.80
C MET A 111 -8.61 -11.82 0.23
N PRO A 112 -8.79 -13.15 0.31
CA PRO A 112 -9.92 -13.83 -0.31
C PRO A 112 -11.24 -13.45 0.39
N SER A 113 -12.36 -13.58 -0.30
CA SER A 113 -13.69 -13.50 0.34
C SER A 113 -13.90 -14.70 1.26
N TRP A 114 -14.44 -14.44 2.46
CA TRP A 114 -14.80 -15.49 3.42
C TRP A 114 -16.31 -15.74 3.51
N LYS A 115 -17.13 -14.99 2.75
CA LYS A 115 -18.60 -15.03 2.78
C LYS A 115 -19.19 -16.42 2.56
N ASN A 116 -18.59 -17.21 1.69
CA ASN A 116 -19.08 -18.56 1.37
C ASN A 116 -18.46 -19.65 2.27
N ARG A 117 -17.56 -19.26 3.19
CA ARG A 117 -16.82 -20.18 4.06
C ARG A 117 -17.35 -20.19 5.49
N PHE A 118 -17.98 -19.10 5.92
CA PHE A 118 -18.51 -18.91 7.27
C PHE A 118 -19.90 -18.27 7.19
N ASP A 119 -20.73 -18.58 8.18
CA ASP A 119 -22.02 -17.91 8.38
C ASP A 119 -21.84 -16.44 8.81
N PRO A 120 -22.87 -15.58 8.62
CA PRO A 120 -22.79 -14.16 8.94
C PRO A 120 -22.44 -13.86 10.41
N GLU A 121 -22.93 -14.65 11.35
CA GLU A 121 -22.67 -14.50 12.77
C GLU A 121 -21.20 -14.78 13.09
N THR A 122 -20.63 -15.85 12.53
CA THR A 122 -19.21 -16.17 12.64
C THR A 122 -18.32 -15.09 12.00
N LEU A 123 -18.68 -14.56 10.83
CA LEU A 123 -17.94 -13.46 10.19
C LEU A 123 -17.94 -12.20 11.05
N LYS A 124 -19.07 -11.87 11.67
CA LYS A 124 -19.18 -10.73 12.57
C LYS A 124 -18.34 -10.94 13.83
N ALA A 125 -18.39 -12.13 14.42
CA ALA A 125 -17.55 -12.47 15.58
C ALA A 125 -16.05 -12.37 15.25
N LEU A 126 -15.63 -12.86 14.09
CA LEU A 126 -14.25 -12.77 13.62
C LEU A 126 -13.82 -11.31 13.41
N ALA A 127 -14.69 -10.48 12.83
CA ALA A 127 -14.42 -9.06 12.64
C ALA A 127 -14.21 -8.34 13.98
N VAL A 128 -15.03 -8.64 14.99
CA VAL A 128 -14.88 -8.11 16.36
C VAL A 128 -13.58 -8.58 16.99
N TYR A 129 -13.25 -9.87 16.87
CA TYR A 129 -12.02 -10.44 17.39
C TYR A 129 -10.78 -9.77 16.78
N ILE A 130 -10.74 -9.60 15.46
CA ILE A 130 -9.61 -8.94 14.77
C ILE A 130 -9.51 -7.47 15.19
N HIS A 131 -10.64 -6.76 15.28
CA HIS A 131 -10.64 -5.36 15.71
C HIS A 131 -10.04 -5.21 17.12
N ALA A 132 -10.42 -6.09 18.04
CA ALA A 132 -9.94 -6.05 19.43
C ALA A 132 -8.46 -6.42 19.58
N ASN A 133 -7.92 -7.30 18.73
CA ASN A 133 -6.57 -7.86 18.91
C ASN A 133 -5.50 -7.29 17.97
N ALA A 134 -5.90 -6.80 16.78
CA ALA A 134 -4.97 -6.36 15.74
C ALA A 134 -5.08 -4.86 15.42
N GLY A 135 -5.96 -4.12 16.09
CA GLY A 135 -6.13 -2.67 15.87
C GLY A 135 -6.64 -2.28 14.48
N GLY A 136 -7.07 -3.24 13.66
CA GLY A 136 -7.50 -2.98 12.29
C GLY A 136 -8.74 -2.10 12.21
N GLN A 137 -8.84 -1.31 11.14
CA GLN A 137 -10.01 -0.51 10.79
C GLN A 137 -10.86 -1.18 9.70
#